data_AF-A0A5G2QHM2-F1
#
_entry.id   AF-A0A5G2QHM2-F1
#
_cell.length_a   1.000
_cell.length_b   1.000
_cell.length_c   1.000
_cell.angle_alpha   90.00
_cell.angle_beta   90.00
_cell.angle_gamma   90.00
#
_symmetry.space_group_name_H-M   'P 1'
#
loop_
_entity.id
_entity.type
_entity.pdbx_description
1 polymer ?
#
loop_
_entity_poly.entity_id
_entity_poly.type
_entity_poly.pdbx_seq_one_letter_code
_entity_poly.pdbx_strand_id
1 'polypeptide(L)'
;MYGVWPLKLNRLGSNTSSATYQPCDLGGSIVDCRFWTPHLPGDPPALPHTFTAPALQGSSCVPKLVKTAELDPSRNYLAGFHPHGILATGAFTNLCTESTGFSSLFPGIRPHLMMLNLWFRVPFFRDYIMSGGLVASDKESAAHILSRKTGGNLLGIITGGAQEALNARPGSYKLVLRNRKGFVRLALRHGAALVPVFSFGENDAFDQVENLPGSWLRWCQDRLQRIMGISLPLFHGRGVFQHSFGFLPYRRPITTVVGTPIEVQKTPNPSQEEVDGLHQRYLKELSRLFEAHKLKYNVPSDQHLEFC
;
A
#
# COMPACT_ATOMS: atom_id res chain seq x y z
N MET A 1 15.05 -27.88 -58.15
CA MET A 1 14.64 -26.46 -58.13
C MET A 1 15.29 -25.87 -56.88
N TYR A 2 16.55 -25.40 -56.98
CA TYR A 2 16.92 -23.99 -57.18
C TYR A 2 16.25 -23.07 -56.13
N GLY A 3 16.94 -22.35 -55.23
CA GLY A 3 18.36 -22.10 -55.11
C GLY A 3 18.73 -21.31 -53.84
N VAL A 4 20.03 -21.37 -53.57
CA VAL A 4 20.90 -20.71 -52.58
C VAL A 4 21.02 -19.19 -52.84
N TRP A 5 20.96 -18.37 -51.76
CA TRP A 5 21.68 -17.10 -51.42
C TRP A 5 21.92 -15.99 -52.49
N PRO A 6 21.95 -14.67 -52.14
CA PRO A 6 23.13 -14.11 -51.46
C PRO A 6 22.95 -12.93 -50.49
N LEU A 7 23.88 -12.91 -49.53
CA LEU A 7 24.38 -11.73 -48.83
C LEU A 7 24.83 -10.64 -49.83
N LYS A 8 24.50 -9.38 -49.53
CA LYS A 8 25.21 -8.22 -50.06
C LYS A 8 25.79 -7.41 -48.90
N LEU A 9 27.11 -7.55 -48.73
CA LEU A 9 27.98 -6.53 -48.15
C LEU A 9 28.35 -5.57 -49.27
N ASN A 10 28.11 -4.27 -49.08
CA ASN A 10 28.79 -3.22 -49.84
C ASN A 10 29.40 -2.22 -48.85
N ARG A 11 30.70 -1.97 -49.03
CA ARG A 11 31.49 -0.96 -48.34
C ARG A 11 31.47 0.36 -49.12
N LEU A 12 31.54 1.43 -48.34
CA LEU A 12 32.14 2.76 -48.60
C LEU A 12 31.44 3.71 -49.59
N GLY A 13 30.95 4.81 -49.01
CA GLY A 13 30.70 6.08 -49.68
C GLY A 13 30.74 7.18 -48.63
N SER A 14 31.88 7.86 -48.52
CA SER A 14 32.05 9.10 -47.75
C SER A 14 31.27 10.23 -48.42
N ASN A 15 30.35 10.86 -47.71
CA ASN A 15 30.06 12.28 -47.92
C ASN A 15 29.46 12.88 -46.64
N THR A 16 30.12 13.95 -46.22
CA THR A 16 29.82 14.81 -45.09
C THR A 16 28.53 15.59 -45.32
N SER A 17 27.55 15.45 -44.43
CA SER A 17 26.62 16.53 -44.11
C SER A 17 26.30 16.51 -42.62
N SER A 18 26.64 17.59 -41.95
CA SER A 18 26.39 17.89 -40.55
C SER A 18 24.90 17.81 -40.20
N ALA A 19 24.53 16.86 -39.36
CA ALA A 19 23.34 16.92 -38.53
C ALA A 19 23.72 16.39 -37.15
N THR A 20 23.97 17.31 -36.21
CA THR A 20 24.13 17.02 -34.79
C THR A 20 22.85 16.39 -34.26
N TYR A 21 22.86 15.07 -34.09
CA TYR A 21 21.84 14.34 -33.34
C TYR A 21 22.32 14.25 -31.88
N GLN A 22 21.71 15.04 -30.99
CA GLN A 22 21.88 14.85 -29.56
C GLN A 22 21.19 13.54 -29.15
N PRO A 23 21.86 12.61 -28.44
CA PRO A 23 21.16 11.52 -27.80
C PRO A 23 20.34 12.07 -26.63
N CYS A 24 19.02 11.96 -26.70
CA CYS A 24 18.18 12.07 -25.51
C CYS A 24 18.50 10.87 -24.62
N ASP A 25 19.03 11.14 -23.42
CA ASP A 25 19.16 10.17 -22.34
C ASP A 25 17.78 9.60 -22.00
N LEU A 26 17.46 8.45 -22.59
CA LEU A 26 16.33 7.62 -22.19
C LEU A 26 16.76 6.81 -20.96
N GLY A 27 16.73 7.46 -19.80
CA GLY A 27 16.77 6.80 -18.50
C GLY A 27 15.55 5.91 -18.34
N GLY A 28 15.64 4.65 -18.77
CA GLY A 28 14.61 3.65 -18.53
C GLY A 28 14.49 3.34 -17.05
N SER A 29 13.41 3.79 -16.41
CA SER A 29 13.10 3.42 -15.03
C SER A 29 12.68 1.96 -14.96
N ILE A 30 13.54 1.13 -14.39
CA ILE A 30 13.30 -0.29 -14.08
C ILE A 30 12.35 -0.36 -12.88
N VAL A 31 11.32 -1.20 -12.94
CA VAL A 31 10.50 -1.53 -11.76
C VAL A 31 11.26 -2.57 -10.95
N ASP A 32 11.85 -2.13 -9.84
CA ASP A 32 12.60 -2.99 -8.93
C ASP A 32 11.65 -3.62 -7.90
N CYS A 33 11.26 -4.87 -8.12
CA CYS A 33 10.46 -5.65 -7.17
C CYS A 33 11.37 -6.31 -6.11
N ARG A 34 12.06 -5.50 -5.31
CA ARG A 34 12.77 -5.99 -4.11
C ARG A 34 11.82 -6.02 -2.93
N PHE A 35 11.81 -7.16 -2.22
CA PHE A 35 11.31 -7.24 -0.85
C PHE A 35 12.34 -6.65 0.10
N TRP A 36 11.88 -6.06 1.20
CA TRP A 36 12.75 -5.37 2.15
C TRP A 36 13.74 -6.35 2.81
N THR A 37 15.00 -6.33 2.40
CA THR A 37 16.05 -7.06 3.12
C THR A 37 16.62 -6.15 4.23
N PRO A 38 16.44 -6.49 5.52
CA PRO A 38 17.12 -5.75 6.59
C PRO A 38 18.63 -5.82 6.36
N HIS A 39 19.30 -4.67 6.22
CA HIS A 39 20.75 -4.63 6.33
C HIS A 39 21.11 -4.78 7.81
N LEU A 40 21.74 -5.90 8.16
CA LEU A 40 22.48 -6.03 9.40
C LEU A 40 23.78 -5.24 9.27
N PRO A 41 24.27 -4.58 10.35
CA PRO A 41 25.56 -3.90 10.30
C PRO A 41 26.69 -4.92 10.10
N GLY A 42 27.25 -4.97 8.89
CA GLY A 42 28.42 -5.80 8.56
C GLY A 42 28.31 -6.66 7.30
N ASP A 43 27.15 -6.72 6.63
CA ASP A 43 27.00 -7.57 5.44
C ASP A 43 27.66 -6.95 4.19
N PRO A 44 28.44 -7.74 3.40
CA PRO A 44 28.92 -7.30 2.09
C PRO A 44 27.76 -7.14 1.10
N PRO A 45 27.89 -6.28 0.06
CA PRO A 45 26.81 -6.04 -0.89
C PRO A 45 26.44 -7.35 -1.60
N ALA A 46 25.20 -7.79 -1.41
CA ALA A 46 24.65 -8.96 -2.09
C ALA A 46 24.60 -8.71 -3.60
N LEU A 47 25.17 -9.63 -4.38
CA LEU A 47 25.11 -9.61 -5.83
C LEU A 47 23.65 -9.73 -6.30
N PRO A 48 23.20 -8.90 -7.26
CA PRO A 48 21.80 -8.87 -7.66
C PRO A 48 21.46 -10.07 -8.54
N HIS A 49 20.64 -10.99 -8.03
CA HIS A 49 19.88 -11.89 -8.88
C HIS A 49 18.62 -11.15 -9.36
N THR A 50 18.70 -10.56 -10.55
CA THR A 50 17.64 -9.78 -11.19
C THR A 50 16.60 -10.72 -11.80
N PHE A 51 15.33 -10.64 -11.37
CA PHE A 51 14.23 -11.24 -12.13
C PHE A 51 13.64 -10.15 -13.03
N THR A 52 14.02 -10.16 -14.31
CA THR A 52 13.55 -9.19 -15.30
C THR A 52 12.16 -9.56 -15.80
N ALA A 53 11.14 -8.80 -15.43
CA ALA A 53 9.87 -8.76 -16.15
C ALA A 53 9.89 -7.62 -17.17
N PRO A 54 9.49 -7.81 -18.43
CA PRO A 54 9.45 -6.74 -19.42
C PRO A 54 8.46 -5.65 -18.98
N ALA A 55 8.93 -4.41 -18.84
CA ALA A 55 8.08 -3.26 -18.66
C ALA A 55 7.27 -3.03 -19.95
N LEU A 56 5.95 -3.23 -19.88
CA LEU A 56 5.04 -2.77 -20.93
C LEU A 56 4.93 -1.24 -20.83
N GLN A 57 5.83 -0.57 -21.54
CA GLN A 57 5.89 0.89 -21.68
C GLN A 57 4.58 1.36 -22.32
N GLY A 58 3.74 2.07 -21.54
CA GLY A 58 2.46 2.63 -21.99
C GLY A 58 1.27 2.53 -21.02
N SER A 59 1.41 1.88 -19.85
CA SER A 59 0.28 1.71 -18.93
C SER A 59 0.31 2.70 -17.76
N SER A 60 -0.67 3.62 -17.68
CA SER A 60 -0.92 4.55 -16.56
C SER A 60 -1.30 3.87 -15.22
N CYS A 61 -0.90 2.62 -14.99
CA CYS A 61 -1.40 1.75 -13.92
C CYS A 61 -0.34 1.34 -12.88
N VAL A 62 0.83 1.97 -12.87
CA VAL A 62 1.82 1.74 -11.81
C VAL A 62 1.36 2.45 -10.53
N PRO A 63 1.30 1.76 -9.38
CA PRO A 63 0.99 2.38 -8.11
C PRO A 63 1.94 3.54 -7.81
N LYS A 64 1.43 4.60 -7.17
CA LYS A 64 2.22 5.79 -6.82
C LYS A 64 2.13 6.08 -5.34
N LEU A 65 3.24 6.45 -4.73
CA LEU A 65 3.32 6.92 -3.36
C LEU A 65 3.65 8.41 -3.35
N VAL A 66 2.82 9.21 -2.68
CA VAL A 66 2.98 10.67 -2.57
C VAL A 66 3.26 11.01 -1.12
N LYS A 67 4.42 11.63 -0.89
CA LYS A 67 4.84 12.15 0.40
C LYS A 67 4.39 13.60 0.57
N THR A 68 3.71 13.93 1.66
CA THR A 68 3.34 15.32 1.98
C THR A 68 4.20 15.95 3.08
N ALA A 69 4.96 15.15 3.83
CA ALA A 69 5.81 15.62 4.92
C ALA A 69 7.02 14.69 5.13
N GLU A 70 8.10 15.25 5.68
CA GLU A 70 9.25 14.49 6.13
C GLU A 70 8.92 13.63 7.36
N LEU A 71 9.53 12.45 7.45
CA LEU A 71 9.47 11.59 8.62
C LEU A 71 10.86 11.51 9.22
N ASP A 72 10.99 11.89 10.48
CA ASP A 72 12.22 11.84 11.27
C ASP A 72 12.59 10.38 11.62
N PRO A 73 13.74 9.86 11.13
CA PRO A 73 14.18 8.49 11.42
C PRO A 73 14.47 8.20 12.89
N SER A 74 14.55 9.21 13.76
CA SER A 74 14.69 9.01 15.20
C SER A 74 13.37 8.64 15.90
N ARG A 75 12.24 8.64 15.17
CA ARG A 75 10.89 8.49 15.73
C ARG A 75 10.14 7.31 15.14
N ASN A 76 9.18 6.78 15.90
CA ASN A 76 8.29 5.71 15.43
C ASN A 76 6.93 6.29 15.03
N TYR A 77 6.34 5.70 14.00
CA TYR A 77 5.11 6.14 13.37
C TYR A 77 4.08 5.01 13.37
N LEU A 78 2.82 5.38 13.54
CA LEU A 78 1.67 4.51 13.35
C LEU A 78 0.81 5.07 12.22
N ALA A 79 0.92 4.46 11.04
CA ALA A 79 0.18 4.85 9.86
C ALA A 79 -1.17 4.15 9.82
N GLY A 80 -2.27 4.92 9.87
CA GLY A 80 -3.60 4.37 9.59
C GLY A 80 -3.86 4.46 8.08
N PHE A 81 -3.99 3.29 7.45
CA PHE A 81 -4.11 3.14 6.00
C PHE A 81 -5.58 2.97 5.60
N HIS A 82 -6.05 3.80 4.66
CA HIS A 82 -7.45 3.86 4.22
C HIS A 82 -7.55 3.98 2.70
N PRO A 83 -8.62 3.45 2.07
CA PRO A 83 -9.47 2.39 2.60
C PRO A 83 -8.69 1.05 2.61
N HIS A 84 -9.28 0.01 3.20
CA HIS A 84 -8.79 -1.36 3.14
C HIS A 84 -8.86 -1.92 1.72
N GLY A 85 -9.92 -1.56 0.97
CA GLY A 85 -10.24 -2.27 -0.27
C GLY A 85 -10.45 -3.77 -0.03
N ILE A 86 -10.41 -4.58 -1.08
CA ILE A 86 -10.58 -6.03 -0.93
C ILE A 86 -9.30 -6.69 -0.40
N LEU A 87 -8.15 -6.37 -0.98
CA LEU A 87 -6.85 -6.98 -0.65
C LEU A 87 -5.80 -5.97 -0.15
N ALA A 88 -6.16 -4.71 0.06
CA ALA A 88 -5.24 -3.63 0.45
C ALA A 88 -3.97 -3.58 -0.42
N THR A 89 -4.17 -3.58 -1.74
CA THR A 89 -3.11 -3.60 -2.75
C THR A 89 -2.19 -2.41 -2.58
N GLY A 90 -2.72 -1.21 -2.34
CA GLY A 90 -1.90 -0.02 -2.08
C GLY A 90 -1.06 -0.16 -0.81
N ALA A 91 -1.63 -0.67 0.28
CA ALA A 91 -0.89 -0.85 1.53
C ALA A 91 0.28 -1.82 1.36
N PHE A 92 0.01 -3.00 0.78
CA PHE A 92 1.02 -4.01 0.52
C PHE A 92 2.10 -3.51 -0.44
N THR A 93 1.70 -2.90 -1.55
CA THR A 93 2.63 -2.42 -2.57
C THR A 93 3.57 -1.36 -2.00
N ASN A 94 3.04 -0.40 -1.24
CA ASN A 94 3.86 0.71 -0.72
C ASN A 94 4.69 0.34 0.50
N LEU A 95 4.24 -0.57 1.36
CA LEU A 95 4.89 -0.85 2.64
C LEU A 95 5.68 -2.17 2.66
N CYS A 96 5.42 -3.08 1.73
CA CYS A 96 6.08 -4.39 1.69
C CYS A 96 7.00 -4.60 0.48
N THR A 97 7.03 -3.64 -0.45
CA THR A 97 7.84 -3.71 -1.67
C THR A 97 8.49 -2.35 -1.96
N GLU A 98 9.54 -2.33 -2.78
CA GLU A 98 10.17 -1.09 -3.26
C GLU A 98 9.59 -0.55 -4.58
N SER A 99 8.46 -1.10 -5.05
CA SER A 99 7.90 -0.74 -6.36
C SER A 99 7.49 0.74 -6.51
N THR A 100 7.21 1.43 -5.40
CA THR A 100 6.91 2.87 -5.38
C THR A 100 8.06 3.73 -4.83
N GLY A 101 9.23 3.12 -4.59
CA GLY A 101 10.43 3.80 -4.10
C GLY A 101 10.31 4.28 -2.64
N PHE A 102 9.67 3.50 -1.77
CA PHE A 102 9.44 3.88 -0.37
C PHE A 102 10.73 4.30 0.34
N SER A 103 11.80 3.52 0.20
CA SER A 103 13.10 3.81 0.83
C SER A 103 13.72 5.13 0.37
N SER A 104 13.48 5.52 -0.89
CA SER A 104 13.95 6.79 -1.45
C SER A 104 13.09 7.97 -0.99
N LEU A 105 11.78 7.77 -0.84
CA LEU A 105 10.86 8.80 -0.35
C LEU A 105 11.01 9.03 1.16
N PHE A 106 11.24 7.99 1.94
CA PHE A 106 11.34 8.04 3.41
C PHE A 106 12.67 7.42 3.88
N PRO A 107 13.81 8.09 3.62
CA PRO A 107 15.11 7.54 3.97
C PRO A 107 15.23 7.31 5.48
N GLY A 108 15.70 6.12 5.87
CA GLY A 108 15.85 5.73 7.27
C GLY A 108 14.57 5.22 7.94
N ILE A 109 13.43 5.24 7.26
CA ILE A 109 12.17 4.67 7.75
C ILE A 109 12.03 3.22 7.28
N ARG A 110 11.69 2.33 8.21
CA ARG A 110 11.42 0.91 7.99
C ARG A 110 9.91 0.67 8.04
N PRO A 111 9.26 0.37 6.91
CA PRO A 111 7.83 0.09 6.89
C PRO A 111 7.54 -1.32 7.42
N HIS A 112 6.45 -1.42 8.15
CA HIS A 112 5.87 -2.68 8.61
C HIS A 112 4.36 -2.65 8.36
N LEU A 113 3.77 -3.74 7.89
CA LEU A 113 2.32 -3.81 7.66
C LEU A 113 1.69 -4.90 8.52
N MET A 114 0.65 -4.55 9.28
CA MET A 114 -0.09 -5.54 10.08
C MET A 114 -0.98 -6.40 9.19
N MET A 115 -0.86 -7.71 9.35
CA MET A 115 -1.62 -8.72 8.60
C MET A 115 -2.23 -9.75 9.56
N LEU A 116 -3.37 -10.31 9.16
CA LEU A 116 -4.09 -11.32 9.91
C LEU A 116 -3.19 -12.48 10.36
N ASN A 117 -3.26 -12.83 11.66
CA ASN A 117 -2.38 -13.81 12.31
C ASN A 117 -2.42 -15.21 11.68
N LEU A 118 -3.49 -15.59 10.98
CA LEU A 118 -3.62 -16.89 10.31
C LEU A 118 -2.46 -17.14 9.34
N TRP A 119 -2.01 -16.12 8.62
CA TRP A 119 -0.95 -16.23 7.62
C TRP A 119 0.42 -16.59 8.23
N PHE A 120 0.63 -16.29 9.52
CA PHE A 120 1.87 -16.59 10.23
C PHE A 120 1.91 -18.02 10.80
N ARG A 121 0.85 -18.82 10.63
CA ARG A 121 0.82 -20.23 11.07
C ARG A 121 1.37 -21.21 10.03
N VAL A 122 1.50 -20.79 8.77
CA VAL A 122 1.99 -21.64 7.69
C VAL A 122 3.52 -21.56 7.63
N PRO A 123 4.26 -22.67 7.86
CA PRO A 123 5.72 -22.65 7.82
C PRO A 123 6.25 -22.27 6.43
N PHE A 124 7.43 -21.66 6.36
CA PHE A 124 8.06 -21.05 5.17
C PHE A 124 7.33 -19.83 4.60
N PHE A 125 6.00 -19.91 4.44
CA PHE A 125 5.20 -18.76 4.01
C PHE A 125 5.29 -17.62 5.04
N ARG A 126 5.25 -17.96 6.33
CA ARG A 126 5.51 -17.04 7.45
C ARG A 126 6.81 -16.26 7.25
N ASP A 127 7.91 -16.95 7.00
CA ASP A 127 9.23 -16.29 6.91
C ASP A 127 9.34 -15.44 5.65
N TYR A 128 8.71 -15.88 4.55
CA TYR A 128 8.57 -15.10 3.32
C TYR A 128 7.82 -13.78 3.55
N ILE A 129 6.64 -13.81 4.16
CA ILE A 129 5.87 -12.57 4.42
C ILE A 129 6.59 -11.66 5.43
N MET A 130 7.23 -12.22 6.45
CA MET A 130 8.02 -11.45 7.42
C MET A 130 9.22 -10.77 6.77
N SER A 131 9.84 -11.40 5.76
CA SER A 131 10.90 -10.74 4.98
C SER A 131 10.39 -9.51 4.23
N GLY A 132 9.12 -9.50 3.81
CA GLY A 132 8.46 -8.32 3.24
C GLY A 132 8.00 -7.27 4.25
N GLY A 133 8.40 -7.37 5.53
CA GLY A 133 8.00 -6.43 6.58
C GLY A 133 6.58 -6.65 7.13
N LEU A 134 5.91 -7.76 6.82
CA LEU A 134 4.60 -8.08 7.39
C LEU A 134 4.73 -8.53 8.85
N VAL A 135 3.82 -8.04 9.68
CA VAL A 135 3.79 -8.27 11.13
C VAL A 135 2.40 -8.77 11.53
N ALA A 136 2.33 -9.63 12.54
CA ALA A 136 1.06 -10.16 13.03
C ALA A 136 0.19 -9.04 13.62
N SER A 137 -1.12 -9.15 13.42
CA SER A 137 -2.14 -8.17 13.82
C SER A 137 -2.50 -8.16 15.33
N ASP A 138 -1.59 -8.57 16.21
CA ASP A 138 -1.76 -8.54 17.67
C ASP A 138 -1.10 -7.32 18.34
N LYS A 139 -1.53 -7.04 19.57
CA LYS A 139 -1.11 -5.86 20.32
C LYS A 139 0.37 -5.94 20.69
N GLU A 140 0.85 -7.13 20.98
CA GLU A 140 2.21 -7.44 21.41
C GLU A 140 3.20 -7.16 20.28
N SER A 141 2.89 -7.62 19.06
CA SER A 141 3.68 -7.35 17.86
C SER A 141 3.74 -5.86 17.54
N ALA A 142 2.60 -5.17 17.61
CA ALA A 142 2.54 -3.74 17.39
C ALA A 142 3.34 -2.96 18.45
N ALA A 143 3.20 -3.34 19.72
CA ALA A 143 3.96 -2.76 20.83
C ALA A 143 5.47 -3.00 20.68
N HIS A 144 5.87 -4.18 20.22
CA HIS A 144 7.28 -4.51 19.98
C HIS A 144 7.90 -3.56 18.95
N ILE A 145 7.22 -3.30 17.83
CA ILE A 145 7.73 -2.39 16.79
C ILE A 145 7.77 -0.94 17.31
N LEU A 146 6.68 -0.48 17.95
CA LEU A 146 6.56 0.93 18.38
C LEU A 146 7.41 1.28 19.61
N SER A 147 7.88 0.29 20.38
CA SER A 147 8.72 0.50 21.57
C SER A 147 10.22 0.55 21.29
N ARG A 148 10.66 0.34 20.04
CA ARG A 148 12.08 0.36 19.66
C ARG A 148 12.67 1.75 19.85
N LYS A 149 13.70 1.86 20.71
CA LYS A 149 14.38 3.12 21.05
C LYS A 149 15.17 3.74 19.89
N THR A 150 15.55 2.95 18.89
CA THR A 150 16.29 3.43 17.72
C THR A 150 15.47 4.33 16.81
N GLY A 151 14.13 4.32 16.95
CA GLY A 151 13.25 5.02 16.03
C GLY A 151 13.22 4.37 14.65
N GLY A 152 12.60 5.08 13.72
CA GLY A 152 12.64 4.79 12.29
C GLY A 152 11.72 3.66 11.88
N ASN A 153 10.74 3.28 12.70
CA ASN A 153 9.76 2.25 12.33
C ASN A 153 8.43 2.92 11.99
N LEU A 154 7.86 2.58 10.84
CA LEU A 154 6.50 2.96 10.45
C LEU A 154 5.63 1.70 10.44
N LEU A 155 4.70 1.60 11.39
CA LEU A 155 3.75 0.50 11.46
C LEU A 155 2.44 0.91 10.78
N GLY A 156 2.10 0.27 9.66
CA GLY A 156 0.85 0.40 8.94
C GLY A 156 -0.24 -0.48 9.53
N ILE A 157 -1.38 0.12 9.84
CA ILE A 157 -2.62 -0.56 10.24
C ILE A 157 -3.72 -0.17 9.27
N ILE A 158 -4.32 -1.18 8.65
CA ILE A 158 -5.52 -0.98 7.83
C ILE A 158 -6.74 -0.98 8.76
N THR A 159 -7.16 0.20 9.19
CA THR A 159 -8.06 0.37 10.34
C THR A 159 -9.49 -0.11 10.09
N GLY A 160 -9.95 -0.08 8.83
CA GLY A 160 -11.27 -0.58 8.44
C GLY A 160 -11.39 -2.10 8.55
N GLY A 161 -10.26 -2.81 8.41
CA GLY A 161 -10.16 -4.25 8.56
C GLY A 161 -11.13 -5.04 7.68
N ALA A 162 -11.45 -6.25 8.14
CA ALA A 162 -12.33 -7.17 7.43
C ALA A 162 -13.74 -6.60 7.15
N GLN A 163 -14.25 -5.72 8.03
CA GLN A 163 -15.59 -5.15 7.87
C GLN A 163 -15.66 -4.18 6.69
N GLU A 164 -14.62 -3.35 6.52
CA GLU A 164 -14.51 -2.44 5.38
C GLU A 164 -14.27 -3.20 4.07
N ALA A 165 -13.48 -4.28 4.11
CA ALA A 165 -13.26 -5.15 2.94
C ALA A 165 -14.56 -5.76 2.37
N LEU A 166 -15.53 -6.08 3.24
CA LEU A 166 -16.85 -6.58 2.81
C LEU A 166 -17.73 -5.50 2.17
N ASN A 167 -17.39 -4.23 2.37
CA ASN A 167 -18.11 -3.06 1.87
C ASN A 167 -17.35 -2.35 0.73
N ALA A 168 -16.21 -2.88 0.32
CA ALA A 168 -15.40 -2.32 -0.76
C ALA A 168 -16.20 -2.34 -2.06
N ARG A 169 -16.43 -1.15 -2.63
CA ARG A 169 -17.14 -0.95 -3.89
C ARG A 169 -16.44 0.12 -4.69
N PRO A 170 -16.28 -0.05 -6.01
CA PRO A 170 -15.74 1.00 -6.87
C PRO A 170 -16.45 2.33 -6.65
N GLY A 171 -15.68 3.42 -6.58
CA GLY A 171 -16.20 4.76 -6.28
C GLY A 171 -16.74 5.01 -4.86
N SER A 172 -16.64 4.03 -3.94
CA SER A 172 -17.05 4.22 -2.54
C SER A 172 -15.95 4.87 -1.71
N TYR A 173 -16.34 5.84 -0.87
CA TYR A 173 -15.47 6.56 0.07
C TYR A 173 -15.95 6.43 1.51
N LYS A 174 -16.61 5.30 1.81
CA LYS A 174 -17.08 4.95 3.15
C LYS A 174 -16.00 4.22 3.92
N LEU A 175 -15.62 4.77 5.07
CA LEU A 175 -14.56 4.24 5.92
C LEU A 175 -15.15 3.78 7.26
N VAL A 176 -14.93 2.51 7.61
CA VAL A 176 -15.29 1.93 8.91
C VAL A 176 -14.26 2.38 9.94
N LEU A 177 -14.44 3.60 10.45
CA LEU A 177 -13.45 4.27 11.29
C LEU A 177 -14.08 4.96 12.50
N ARG A 178 -15.38 5.27 12.49
CA ARG A 178 -16.03 6.15 13.49
C ARG A 178 -15.80 5.68 14.93
N ASN A 179 -15.85 4.37 15.12
CA ASN A 179 -15.71 3.74 16.43
C ASN A 179 -14.38 2.97 16.60
N ARG A 180 -13.47 3.02 15.61
CA ARG A 180 -12.22 2.25 15.59
C ARG A 180 -11.06 2.99 16.28
N LYS A 181 -11.17 3.17 17.59
CA LYS A 181 -10.19 3.96 18.37
C LYS A 181 -8.96 3.19 18.89
N GLY A 182 -8.86 1.89 18.57
CA GLY A 182 -7.80 1.01 19.08
C GLY A 182 -6.39 1.41 18.67
N PHE A 183 -6.19 1.82 17.42
CA PHE A 183 -4.89 2.28 16.92
C PHE A 183 -4.48 3.61 17.56
N VAL A 184 -5.42 4.52 17.83
CA VAL A 184 -5.16 5.78 18.55
C VAL A 184 -4.68 5.50 19.97
N ARG A 185 -5.35 4.58 20.67
CA ARG A 185 -4.92 4.14 22.00
C ARG A 185 -3.51 3.53 21.97
N LEU A 186 -3.18 2.77 20.93
CA LEU A 186 -1.83 2.22 20.76
C LEU A 186 -0.79 3.33 20.54
N ALA A 187 -1.07 4.31 19.67
CA ALA A 187 -0.19 5.45 19.44
C ALA A 187 0.10 6.23 20.74
N LEU A 188 -0.95 6.53 21.52
CA LEU A 188 -0.82 7.20 22.82
C LEU A 188 0.09 6.43 23.78
N ARG A 189 -0.12 5.12 23.92
CA ARG A 189 0.69 4.29 24.84
C ARG A 189 2.17 4.26 24.50
N HIS A 190 2.49 4.34 23.22
CA HIS A 190 3.87 4.24 22.75
C HIS A 190 4.51 5.59 22.39
N GLY A 191 3.74 6.68 22.34
CA GLY A 191 4.21 7.98 21.87
C GLY A 191 4.56 7.98 20.39
N ALA A 192 3.93 7.10 19.61
CA ALA A 192 4.16 7.00 18.17
C ALA A 192 3.30 8.03 17.44
N ALA A 193 3.88 8.81 16.53
CA ALA A 193 3.14 9.81 15.78
C ALA A 193 2.13 9.12 14.84
N LEU A 194 0.89 9.60 14.81
CA LEU A 194 -0.16 9.05 13.96
C LEU A 194 -0.05 9.63 12.55
N VAL A 195 0.01 8.79 11.53
CA VAL A 195 0.11 9.23 10.14
C VAL A 195 -1.18 8.85 9.39
N PRO A 196 -2.00 9.82 8.95
CA PRO A 196 -3.14 9.52 8.08
C PRO A 196 -2.64 9.17 6.68
N VAL A 197 -3.06 8.03 6.15
CA VAL A 197 -2.68 7.57 4.80
C VAL A 197 -3.94 7.23 4.01
N PHE A 198 -4.10 7.80 2.82
CA PHE A 198 -5.26 7.56 1.96
C PHE A 198 -4.84 7.08 0.57
N SER A 199 -5.48 6.01 0.07
CA SER A 199 -5.20 5.35 -1.21
C SER A 199 -6.38 5.55 -2.17
N PHE A 200 -6.20 6.43 -3.15
CA PHE A 200 -7.16 6.64 -4.24
C PHE A 200 -7.09 5.50 -5.25
N GLY A 201 -8.25 5.04 -5.73
CA GLY A 201 -8.37 3.91 -6.66
C GLY A 201 -8.30 2.52 -6.02
N GLU A 202 -8.08 2.44 -4.70
CA GLU A 202 -7.97 1.18 -3.97
C GLU A 202 -9.23 0.30 -4.08
N ASN A 203 -10.41 0.91 -3.96
CA ASN A 203 -11.69 0.22 -4.08
C ASN A 203 -12.05 -0.15 -5.52
N ASP A 204 -11.35 0.39 -6.52
CA ASP A 204 -11.59 0.12 -7.93
C ASP A 204 -10.76 -1.06 -8.46
N ALA A 205 -9.86 -1.60 -7.63
CA ALA A 205 -8.97 -2.69 -8.00
C ALA A 205 -9.71 -4.02 -8.24
N PHE A 206 -10.90 -4.20 -7.66
CA PHE A 206 -11.71 -5.41 -7.76
C PHE A 206 -13.20 -5.06 -7.74
N ASP A 207 -14.00 -5.87 -8.42
CA ASP A 207 -15.44 -5.85 -8.26
C ASP A 207 -15.84 -6.86 -7.18
N GLN A 208 -16.80 -6.48 -6.34
CA GLN A 208 -17.38 -7.39 -5.37
C GLN A 208 -18.80 -7.75 -5.79
N VAL A 209 -19.13 -9.04 -5.74
CA VAL A 209 -20.50 -9.54 -5.95
C VAL A 209 -21.43 -8.77 -5.01
N GLU A 210 -22.58 -8.35 -5.52
CA GLU A 210 -23.56 -7.61 -4.74
C GLU A 210 -23.96 -8.38 -3.48
N ASN A 211 -23.74 -7.77 -2.32
CA ASN A 211 -24.07 -8.32 -1.01
C ASN A 211 -24.88 -7.31 -0.20
N LEU A 212 -26.04 -6.91 -0.73
CA LEU A 212 -26.90 -5.88 -0.12
C LEU A 212 -27.13 -6.16 1.38
N PRO A 213 -27.11 -5.12 2.24
CA PRO A 213 -27.44 -5.27 3.65
C PRO A 213 -28.79 -5.96 3.83
N GLY A 214 -28.82 -7.02 4.65
CA GLY A 214 -30.02 -7.84 4.88
C GLY A 214 -30.18 -9.04 3.95
N SER A 215 -29.33 -9.20 2.93
CA SER A 215 -29.32 -10.42 2.12
C SER A 215 -28.81 -11.64 2.91
N TRP A 216 -29.23 -12.84 2.50
CA TRP A 216 -28.76 -14.09 3.11
C TRP A 216 -27.23 -14.25 2.98
N LEU A 217 -26.68 -13.89 1.81
CA LEU A 217 -25.23 -13.90 1.58
C LEU A 217 -24.51 -12.96 2.57
N ARG A 218 -25.03 -11.75 2.77
CA ARG A 218 -24.45 -10.80 3.72
C ARG A 218 -24.55 -11.30 5.15
N TRP A 219 -25.68 -11.88 5.53
CA TRP A 219 -25.86 -12.50 6.85
C TRP A 219 -24.84 -13.63 7.09
N CYS A 220 -24.61 -14.49 6.09
CA CYS A 220 -23.59 -15.53 6.17
C CYS A 220 -22.18 -14.94 6.30
N GLN A 221 -21.83 -13.95 5.48
CA GLN A 221 -20.52 -13.27 5.53
C GLN A 221 -20.28 -12.60 6.88
N ASP A 222 -21.26 -11.86 7.42
CA ASP A 222 -21.17 -11.19 8.72
C ASP A 222 -21.08 -12.21 9.86
N ARG A 223 -21.81 -13.34 9.77
CA ARG A 223 -21.75 -14.42 10.75
C ARG A 223 -20.38 -15.10 10.74
N LEU A 224 -19.86 -15.43 9.55
CA LEU A 224 -18.55 -16.04 9.37
C LEU A 224 -17.42 -15.10 9.82
N GLN A 225 -17.51 -13.81 9.49
CA GLN A 225 -16.59 -12.80 9.98
C GLN A 225 -16.58 -12.70 11.50
N ARG A 226 -17.75 -12.73 12.15
CA ARG A 226 -17.85 -12.65 13.62
C ARG A 226 -17.22 -13.87 14.29
N ILE A 227 -17.34 -15.05 13.69
CA ILE A 227 -16.83 -16.31 14.24
C ILE A 227 -15.33 -16.46 13.97
N MET A 228 -14.89 -16.20 12.73
CA MET A 228 -13.54 -16.52 12.27
C MET A 228 -12.59 -15.31 12.31
N GLY A 229 -13.10 -14.09 12.39
CA GLY A 229 -12.30 -12.86 12.27
C GLY A 229 -11.81 -12.57 10.84
N ILE A 230 -12.25 -13.36 9.85
CA ILE A 230 -11.84 -13.27 8.44
C ILE A 230 -13.04 -12.82 7.61
N SER A 231 -12.83 -11.85 6.71
CA SER A 231 -13.82 -11.57 5.67
C SER A 231 -13.61 -12.51 4.49
N LEU A 232 -14.71 -13.06 3.97
CA LEU A 232 -14.71 -13.81 2.71
C LEU A 232 -15.48 -13.00 1.66
N PRO A 233 -14.89 -11.90 1.16
CA PRO A 233 -15.48 -11.16 0.06
C PRO A 233 -15.56 -12.09 -1.16
N LEU A 234 -16.73 -12.18 -1.78
CA LEU A 234 -16.84 -12.78 -3.11
C LEU A 234 -16.52 -11.68 -4.11
N PHE A 235 -15.34 -11.73 -4.70
CA PHE A 235 -14.84 -10.71 -5.61
C PHE A 235 -14.31 -11.33 -6.89
N HIS A 236 -14.26 -10.51 -7.94
CA HIS A 236 -13.55 -10.83 -9.16
C HIS A 236 -12.78 -9.61 -9.65
N GLY A 237 -11.66 -9.89 -10.29
CA GLY A 237 -10.92 -8.94 -11.10
C GLY A 237 -10.70 -9.55 -12.48
N ARG A 238 -9.48 -9.45 -12.99
CA ARG A 238 -9.09 -10.03 -14.28
C ARG A 238 -8.42 -11.40 -14.13
N GLY A 239 -8.46 -12.17 -15.21
CA GLY A 239 -7.65 -13.38 -15.37
C GLY A 239 -6.21 -13.06 -15.77
N VAL A 240 -5.37 -14.09 -15.83
CA VAL A 240 -4.00 -13.98 -16.33
C VAL A 240 -4.00 -13.62 -17.82
N PHE A 241 -4.90 -14.24 -18.60
CA PHE A 241 -5.00 -14.09 -20.06
C PHE A 241 -6.26 -13.34 -20.51
N GLN A 242 -7.21 -13.07 -19.62
CA GLN A 242 -8.48 -12.42 -19.95
C GLN A 242 -8.78 -11.25 -19.00
N HIS A 243 -9.50 -10.25 -19.50
CA HIS A 243 -9.85 -9.06 -18.72
C HIS A 243 -11.16 -9.15 -17.93
N SER A 244 -11.96 -10.21 -18.16
CA SER A 244 -13.35 -10.25 -17.71
C SER A 244 -13.61 -10.99 -16.40
N PHE A 245 -12.72 -11.91 -15.98
CA PHE A 245 -12.92 -12.68 -14.73
C PHE A 245 -11.63 -13.34 -14.24
N GLY A 246 -11.31 -13.20 -12.95
CA GLY A 246 -10.19 -13.86 -12.26
C GLY A 246 -9.86 -13.24 -10.91
N PHE A 247 -8.69 -13.55 -10.35
CA PHE A 247 -8.24 -13.08 -9.03
C PHE A 247 -7.18 -11.97 -9.08
N LEU A 248 -6.76 -11.54 -10.27
CA LEU A 248 -5.81 -10.43 -10.40
C LEU A 248 -6.53 -9.10 -10.35
N PRO A 249 -5.95 -8.04 -9.76
CA PRO A 249 -6.59 -6.73 -9.73
C PRO A 249 -6.74 -6.17 -11.14
N TYR A 250 -7.83 -5.44 -11.38
CA TYR A 250 -7.97 -4.64 -12.59
C TYR A 250 -6.84 -3.62 -12.70
N ARG A 251 -6.52 -3.23 -13.94
CA ARG A 251 -5.51 -2.21 -14.21
C ARG A 251 -6.10 -0.83 -13.95
N ARG A 252 -6.31 -0.48 -12.69
CA ARG A 252 -6.74 0.84 -12.23
C ARG A 252 -5.58 1.54 -11.52
N PRO A 253 -5.39 2.85 -11.72
CA PRO A 253 -4.33 3.57 -11.04
C PRO A 253 -4.62 3.62 -9.53
N ILE A 254 -3.65 3.18 -8.73
CA ILE A 254 -3.69 3.32 -7.27
C ILE A 254 -2.68 4.39 -6.88
N THR A 255 -3.13 5.45 -6.20
CA THR A 255 -2.23 6.49 -5.68
C THR A 255 -2.45 6.67 -4.19
N THR A 256 -1.42 6.39 -3.41
CA THR A 256 -1.43 6.52 -1.96
C THR A 256 -0.75 7.81 -1.56
N VAL A 257 -1.45 8.62 -0.77
CA VAL A 257 -0.94 9.87 -0.20
C VAL A 257 -0.68 9.66 1.29
N VAL A 258 0.56 9.89 1.71
CA VAL A 258 1.00 9.85 3.11
C VAL A 258 0.91 11.26 3.67
N GLY A 259 0.00 11.46 4.62
CA GLY A 259 -0.25 12.75 5.25
C GLY A 259 0.80 13.16 6.29
N THR A 260 0.64 14.37 6.82
CA THR A 260 1.53 14.91 7.85
C THR A 260 1.35 14.15 9.18
N PRO A 261 2.45 13.77 9.87
CA PRO A 261 2.38 13.15 11.18
C PRO A 261 1.67 14.03 12.21
N ILE A 262 0.75 13.42 12.95
CA ILE A 262 0.12 14.01 14.12
C ILE A 262 0.98 13.63 15.32
N GLU A 263 1.55 14.63 15.97
CA GLU A 263 2.34 14.49 17.17
C GLU A 263 1.52 13.91 18.33
N VAL A 264 2.07 12.90 18.99
CA VAL A 264 1.42 12.19 20.09
C VAL A 264 2.36 12.16 21.29
N GLN A 265 1.90 12.72 22.40
CA GLN A 265 2.59 12.58 23.69
C GLN A 265 2.34 11.18 24.24
N LYS A 266 3.40 10.55 24.75
CA LYS A 266 3.30 9.21 25.33
C LYS A 266 2.51 9.24 26.63
N THR A 267 1.36 8.56 26.66
CA THR A 267 0.51 8.39 27.82
C THR A 267 0.26 6.89 28.05
N PRO A 268 0.91 6.26 29.05
CA PRO A 268 0.80 4.80 29.27
C PRO A 268 -0.62 4.30 29.54
N ASN A 269 -1.43 5.10 30.23
CA ASN A 269 -2.83 4.81 30.54
C ASN A 269 -3.71 5.97 30.06
N PRO A 270 -3.96 6.08 28.75
CA PRO A 270 -4.71 7.21 28.21
C PRO A 270 -6.17 7.13 28.62
N SER A 271 -6.75 8.27 29.01
CA SER A 271 -8.17 8.40 29.30
C SER A 271 -9.01 8.26 28.03
N GLN A 272 -10.32 8.03 28.18
CA GLN A 272 -11.19 7.94 27.02
C GLN A 272 -11.30 9.28 26.28
N GLU A 273 -11.24 10.39 27.01
CA GLU A 273 -11.27 11.75 26.48
C GLU A 273 -10.01 12.06 25.65
N GLU A 274 -8.82 11.64 26.11
CA GLU A 274 -7.57 11.79 25.34
C GLU A 274 -7.61 10.98 24.03
N VAL A 275 -8.11 9.74 24.11
CA VAL A 275 -8.29 8.87 22.94
C VAL A 275 -9.30 9.49 21.97
N ASP A 276 -10.41 10.03 22.46
CA ASP A 276 -11.46 10.62 21.65
C ASP A 276 -11.01 11.92 20.99
N GLY A 277 -10.32 12.79 21.74
CA GLY A 277 -9.75 14.03 21.22
C GLY A 277 -8.73 13.78 20.11
N LEU A 278 -7.80 12.84 20.32
CA LEU A 278 -6.81 12.49 19.32
C LEU A 278 -7.46 11.79 18.10
N HIS A 279 -8.45 10.93 18.32
CA HIS A 279 -9.19 10.29 17.23
C HIS A 279 -9.95 11.32 16.38
N GLN A 280 -10.61 12.31 17.00
CA GLN A 280 -11.28 13.38 16.26
C GLN A 280 -10.30 14.22 15.45
N ARG A 281 -9.13 14.53 16.02
CA ARG A 281 -8.05 15.19 15.26
C ARG A 281 -7.60 14.34 14.08
N TYR A 282 -7.43 13.04 14.28
CA TYR A 282 -7.07 12.10 13.21
C TYR A 282 -8.09 12.09 12.07
N LEU A 283 -9.39 12.00 12.38
CA LEU A 283 -10.47 12.06 11.38
C LEU A 283 -10.44 13.38 10.59
N LYS A 284 -10.25 14.51 11.28
CA LYS A 284 -10.15 15.82 10.64
C LYS A 284 -8.97 15.92 9.68
N GLU A 285 -7.78 15.46 10.09
CA GLU A 285 -6.60 15.49 9.22
C GLU A 285 -6.72 14.51 8.05
N LEU A 286 -7.35 13.34 8.25
CA LEU A 286 -7.64 12.41 7.16
C LEU A 286 -8.62 12.99 6.14
N SER A 287 -9.71 13.62 6.60
CA SER A 287 -10.63 14.35 5.72
C SER A 287 -9.91 15.47 4.98
N ARG A 288 -9.08 16.27 5.66
CA ARG A 288 -8.30 17.33 5.02
C ARG A 288 -7.35 16.78 3.95
N LEU A 289 -6.67 15.68 4.24
CA LEU A 289 -5.78 15.00 3.29
C LEU A 289 -6.53 14.56 2.04
N PHE A 290 -7.70 13.95 2.23
CA PHE A 290 -8.59 13.56 1.14
C PHE A 290 -9.05 14.76 0.32
N GLU A 291 -9.65 15.77 0.95
CA GLU A 291 -10.16 16.97 0.27
C GLU A 291 -9.08 17.68 -0.55
N ALA A 292 -7.86 17.79 -0.03
CA ALA A 292 -6.74 18.44 -0.72
C ALA A 292 -6.29 17.71 -2.00
N HIS A 293 -6.60 16.42 -2.14
CA HIS A 293 -6.09 15.59 -3.23
C HIS A 293 -7.18 15.00 -4.13
N LYS A 294 -8.45 14.99 -3.70
CA LYS A 294 -9.52 14.26 -4.37
C LYS A 294 -9.72 14.67 -5.84
N LEU A 295 -9.68 15.97 -6.14
CA LEU A 295 -9.84 16.48 -7.51
C LEU A 295 -8.70 16.03 -8.44
N LYS A 296 -7.47 15.95 -7.92
CA LYS A 296 -6.29 15.49 -8.67
C LYS A 296 -6.41 14.03 -9.12
N TYR A 297 -7.19 13.24 -8.41
CA TYR A 297 -7.38 11.82 -8.68
C TYR A 297 -8.80 11.50 -9.17
N ASN A 298 -9.42 12.48 -9.85
CA ASN A 298 -10.72 12.35 -10.53
C ASN A 298 -11.90 12.00 -9.61
N VAL A 299 -11.81 12.40 -8.34
CA VAL A 299 -12.94 12.31 -7.41
C VAL A 299 -13.77 13.59 -7.50
N PRO A 300 -15.09 13.51 -7.71
CA PRO A 300 -15.97 14.68 -7.78
C PRO A 300 -15.91 15.59 -6.54
N SER A 301 -16.20 16.88 -6.72
CA SER A 301 -16.11 17.89 -5.66
C SER A 301 -17.14 17.70 -4.54
N ASP A 302 -18.29 17.13 -4.87
CA ASP A 302 -19.41 16.80 -3.96
C ASP A 302 -19.20 15.48 -3.20
N GLN A 303 -18.23 14.66 -3.63
CA GLN A 303 -17.88 13.44 -2.94
C GLN A 303 -16.99 13.74 -1.72
N HIS A 304 -17.40 13.23 -0.56
CA HIS A 304 -16.69 13.38 0.71
C HIS A 304 -16.46 12.01 1.38
N LEU A 305 -15.54 11.95 2.34
CA LEU A 305 -15.38 10.78 3.19
C LEU A 305 -16.59 10.62 4.11
N GLU A 306 -17.14 9.42 4.17
CA GLU A 306 -18.17 9.04 5.15
C GLU A 306 -17.55 8.12 6.20
N PHE A 307 -17.58 8.52 7.46
CA PHE A 307 -17.07 7.69 8.56
C PHE A 307 -18.21 6.86 9.19
N CYS A 308 -18.18 5.56 8.95
CA CYS A 308 -19.11 4.57 9.47
C CYS A 308 -18.61 3.92 10.78
#